data_AF-A0A4Y2ECP1-F1
#
_entry.id   AF-A0A4Y2ECP1-F1
#
_cell.length_a   1.000
_cell.length_b   1.000
_cell.length_c   1.000
_cell.angle_alpha   90.00
_cell.angle_beta   90.00
_cell.angle_gamma   90.00
#
_symmetry.space_group_name_H-M   'P 1'
#
loop_
_entity.id
_entity.type
_entity.pdbx_description
1 polymer ?
#
loop_
_entity_poly.entity_id
_entity_poly.type
_entity_poly.pdbx_seq_one_letter_code
_entity_poly.pdbx_strand_id
1 'polypeptide(L)'
;MGKKKSGPFSGQRIDTTSQRNNFPTFFFIQRISHSNETFHGVSPFLVEKALTSSIGEAKSTKKLRSGDLLVEVESPKQAKEITKLKSLSTIPVTVKPHATLNSSKGVISCGELLNESEEKITVELKSQGVIHVRRITIRPTPQYKAPDFNFRLQQIT
;
A
#
# COMPACT_ATOMS: atom_id res chain seq x y z
N MET A 1 15.33 -38.70 11.98
CA MET A 1 15.00 -37.94 10.74
C MET A 1 13.48 -37.89 10.60
N GLY A 2 12.83 -37.02 11.38
CA GLY A 2 11.38 -37.02 11.58
C GLY A 2 10.64 -36.30 10.46
N LYS A 3 9.58 -36.93 9.93
CA LYS A 3 8.72 -36.41 8.88
C LYS A 3 8.10 -35.07 9.28
N LYS A 4 8.02 -34.12 8.34
CA LYS A 4 7.15 -32.94 8.44
C LYS A 4 6.33 -32.78 7.17
N LYS A 5 5.02 -33.03 7.26
CA LYS A 5 3.97 -32.37 6.46
C LYS A 5 2.67 -32.38 7.27
N SER A 6 2.06 -31.22 7.45
CA SER A 6 0.60 -31.05 7.50
C SER A 6 0.24 -29.56 7.46
N GLY A 7 -0.17 -29.10 6.29
CA GLY A 7 -0.76 -27.80 5.96
C GLY A 7 -0.97 -27.78 4.45
N PRO A 8 -2.15 -27.38 3.92
CA PRO A 8 -2.55 -27.70 2.54
C PRO A 8 -1.74 -26.99 1.45
N PHE A 9 -0.99 -25.93 1.80
CA PHE A 9 -0.10 -25.24 0.87
C PHE A 9 1.31 -25.17 1.44
N SER A 10 2.17 -26.11 1.08
CA SER A 10 3.62 -25.99 1.34
C SER A 10 4.27 -25.12 0.26
N GLY A 11 3.94 -23.83 0.26
CA GLY A 11 4.82 -22.78 -0.23
C GLY A 11 5.59 -22.22 0.97
N GLN A 12 6.81 -21.75 0.78
CA GLN A 12 7.67 -21.18 1.82
C GLN A 12 6.86 -20.31 2.81
N ARG A 13 7.13 -20.48 4.12
CA ARG A 13 6.65 -19.55 5.14
C ARG A 13 7.09 -18.15 4.71
N ILE A 14 6.13 -17.27 4.45
CA ILE A 14 6.36 -15.84 4.64
C ILE A 14 6.49 -15.70 6.14
N ASP A 15 7.68 -15.37 6.63
CA ASP A 15 7.87 -14.99 8.03
C ASP A 15 6.97 -13.78 8.29
N THR A 16 5.80 -14.02 8.87
CA THR A 16 4.87 -12.97 9.29
C THR A 16 5.42 -12.33 10.56
N THR A 17 6.48 -11.55 10.44
CA THR A 17 6.95 -10.62 11.49
C THR A 17 6.65 -9.17 11.17
N SER A 18 6.03 -8.87 10.02
CA SER A 18 5.44 -7.55 9.82
C SER A 18 4.11 -7.49 10.58
N GLN A 19 4.09 -6.76 11.69
CA GLN A 19 2.85 -6.21 12.24
C GLN A 19 2.13 -5.53 11.08
N ARG A 20 1.10 -6.19 10.54
CA ARG A 20 0.31 -5.64 9.43
C ARG A 20 -0.37 -4.40 9.98
N ASN A 21 0.13 -3.25 9.56
CA ASN A 21 -0.45 -1.98 9.99
C ASN A 21 -1.78 -1.86 9.26
N ASN A 22 -2.89 -2.04 9.97
CA ASN A 22 -4.23 -1.96 9.39
C ASN A 22 -4.66 -0.53 9.01
N PHE A 23 -3.70 0.35 8.73
CA PHE A 23 -3.89 1.74 8.40
C PHE A 23 -2.85 2.17 7.36
N PRO A 24 -3.20 3.07 6.42
CA PRO A 24 -2.25 3.62 5.48
C PRO A 24 -1.15 4.41 6.23
N THR A 25 0.10 4.14 5.89
CA THR A 25 1.28 4.78 6.49
C THR A 25 1.83 5.90 5.60
N PHE A 26 1.70 5.79 4.28
CA PHE A 26 2.20 6.77 3.32
C PHE A 26 1.07 7.67 2.80
N PHE A 27 1.27 8.99 2.86
CA PHE A 27 0.31 9.98 2.41
C PHE A 27 0.96 11.04 1.51
N PHE A 28 0.22 11.49 0.51
CA PHE A 28 0.56 12.66 -0.28
C PHE A 28 -0.19 13.88 0.21
N ILE A 29 0.52 14.99 0.36
CA ILE A 29 -0.05 16.31 0.61
C ILE A 29 0.17 17.15 -0.63
N GLN A 30 -0.94 17.46 -1.29
CA GLN A 30 -0.98 18.29 -2.49
C GLN A 30 -1.47 19.68 -2.12
N ARG A 31 -0.76 20.70 -2.60
CA ARG A 31 -1.18 22.08 -2.41
C ARG A 31 -2.39 22.38 -3.30
N ILE A 32 -3.42 22.98 -2.72
CA ILE A 32 -4.54 23.53 -3.50
C ILE A 32 -4.16 24.97 -3.85
N SER A 33 -4.05 25.30 -5.12
CA SER A 33 -3.74 26.66 -5.57
C SER A 33 -4.43 26.95 -6.90
N HIS A 34 -4.75 28.23 -7.12
CA HIS A 34 -5.31 28.70 -8.40
C HIS A 34 -4.22 28.96 -9.45
N SER A 35 -2.96 29.06 -9.03
CA SER A 35 -1.78 29.43 -9.82
C SER A 35 -0.79 28.29 -10.04
N ASN A 36 -1.17 27.02 -9.78
CA ASN A 36 -0.28 25.85 -9.82
C ASN A 36 0.97 25.97 -8.93
N GLU A 37 0.88 26.75 -7.86
CA GLU A 37 1.92 26.82 -6.85
C GLU A 37 2.09 25.48 -6.12
N THR A 38 3.35 25.11 -5.88
CA THR A 38 3.75 23.88 -5.18
C THR A 38 4.44 24.19 -3.86
N PHE A 39 4.95 23.17 -3.16
CA PHE A 39 5.79 23.38 -2.00
C PHE A 39 7.22 23.78 -2.35
N HIS A 40 7.65 23.81 -3.63
CA HIS A 40 9.03 24.12 -4.02
C HIS A 40 9.55 25.44 -3.44
N GLY A 41 8.75 26.50 -3.48
CA GLY A 41 9.08 27.80 -2.89
C GLY A 41 8.83 27.91 -1.37
N VAL A 42 8.32 26.86 -0.73
CA VAL A 42 8.04 26.85 0.71
C VAL A 42 9.27 26.36 1.46
N SER A 43 9.64 27.07 2.52
CA SER A 43 10.76 26.72 3.39
C SER A 43 10.58 25.32 4.00
N PRO A 44 11.59 24.44 3.94
CA PRO A 44 11.51 23.11 4.53
C PRO A 44 11.27 23.15 6.05
N PHE A 45 11.82 24.13 6.75
CA PHE A 45 11.59 24.32 8.19
C PHE A 45 10.13 24.71 8.50
N LEU A 46 9.49 25.50 7.63
CA LEU A 46 8.09 25.85 7.78
C LEU A 46 7.20 24.62 7.56
N VAL A 47 7.53 23.81 6.54
CA VAL A 47 6.82 22.56 6.26
C VAL A 47 6.91 21.61 7.44
N GLU A 48 8.11 21.37 7.95
CA GLU A 48 8.34 20.49 9.09
C GLU A 48 7.59 20.99 10.34
N LYS A 49 7.74 22.27 10.70
CA LYS A 49 7.06 22.84 11.87
C LYS A 49 5.53 22.75 11.78
N ALA A 50 4.97 23.00 10.59
CA ALA A 50 3.53 22.91 10.36
C ALA A 50 3.02 21.46 10.43
N LEU A 51 3.79 20.50 9.92
CA LEU A 51 3.48 19.08 10.05
C LEU A 51 3.54 18.63 11.52
N THR A 52 4.64 18.94 12.21
CA THR A 52 4.81 18.60 13.63
C THR A 52 3.72 19.21 14.50
N SER A 53 3.27 20.42 14.18
CA SER A 53 2.17 21.08 14.90
C SER A 53 0.81 20.44 14.62
N SER A 54 0.63 19.77 13.47
CA SER A 54 -0.66 19.21 13.05
C SER A 54 -0.84 17.74 13.41
N ILE A 55 0.22 16.93 13.26
CA ILE A 55 0.18 15.46 13.45
C ILE A 55 1.29 14.94 14.38
N GLY A 56 2.10 15.84 14.96
CA GLY A 56 3.31 15.46 15.71
C GLY A 56 4.47 15.05 14.81
N GLU A 57 5.50 14.47 15.43
CA GLU A 57 6.68 13.98 14.71
C GLU A 57 6.31 12.84 13.76
N ALA A 58 6.47 13.08 12.46
CA ALA A 58 6.25 12.08 11.42
C ALA A 58 7.53 11.27 11.20
N LYS A 59 7.39 9.98 10.88
CA LYS A 59 8.53 9.07 10.65
C LYS A 59 9.41 9.53 9.49
N SER A 60 8.80 10.06 8.44
CA SER A 60 9.54 10.68 7.34
C SER A 60 8.68 11.71 6.62
N THR A 61 9.31 12.83 6.24
CA THR A 61 8.72 13.81 5.34
C THR A 61 9.67 14.04 4.18
N LYS A 62 9.19 13.88 2.95
CA LYS A 62 9.98 14.06 1.73
C LYS A 62 9.25 14.94 0.74
N LYS A 63 9.98 15.88 0.15
CA LYS A 63 9.49 16.68 -0.97
C LYS A 63 9.70 15.90 -2.26
N LEU A 64 8.65 15.75 -3.07
CA LEU A 64 8.73 15.04 -4.34
C LEU A 64 9.17 15.97 -5.47
N ARG A 65 9.62 15.37 -6.57
CA ARG A 65 9.88 16.09 -7.83
C ARG A 65 8.64 16.83 -8.35
N SER A 66 7.44 16.31 -8.11
CA SER A 66 6.18 16.99 -8.45
C SER A 66 5.97 18.31 -7.71
N GLY A 67 6.70 18.53 -6.61
CA GLY A 67 6.49 19.67 -5.71
C GLY A 67 5.49 19.40 -4.60
N ASP A 68 4.93 18.19 -4.51
CA ASP A 68 4.11 17.71 -3.40
C ASP A 68 4.97 17.19 -2.24
N LEU A 69 4.32 16.92 -1.10
CA LEU A 69 4.97 16.27 0.04
C LEU A 69 4.50 14.81 0.17
N LEU A 70 5.44 13.92 0.44
CA LEU A 70 5.21 12.55 0.87
C LEU A 70 5.51 12.46 2.37
N VAL A 71 4.53 12.02 3.15
CA VAL A 71 4.64 11.85 4.60
C VAL A 71 4.43 10.39 4.95
N GLU A 72 5.35 9.83 5.72
CA GLU A 72 5.24 8.53 6.37
C GLU A 72 4.89 8.73 7.84
N VAL A 73 3.77 8.16 8.28
CA VAL A 73 3.33 8.20 9.68
C VAL A 73 3.64 6.87 10.38
N GLU A 74 3.86 6.93 11.69
CA GLU A 74 4.16 5.75 12.49
C GLU A 74 2.92 5.23 13.23
N SER A 75 2.01 6.13 13.61
CA SER A 75 0.87 5.79 14.45
C SER A 75 -0.47 5.84 13.70
N PRO A 76 -1.42 4.94 14.01
CA PRO A 76 -2.78 4.99 13.45
C PRO A 76 -3.53 6.26 13.85
N LYS A 77 -3.17 6.88 14.98
CA LYS A 77 -3.74 8.17 15.39
C LYS A 77 -3.34 9.27 14.40
N GLN A 78 -2.04 9.35 14.08
CA GLN A 78 -1.49 10.28 13.09
C GLN A 78 -2.11 10.06 11.70
N ALA A 79 -2.30 8.80 11.28
CA ALA A 79 -2.94 8.47 10.01
C ALA A 79 -4.39 9.03 9.91
N LYS A 80 -5.14 9.00 11.02
CA LYS A 80 -6.49 9.57 11.07
C LYS A 80 -6.47 11.11 11.08
N GLU A 81 -5.50 11.72 11.74
CA GLU A 81 -5.35 13.17 11.81
C GLU A 81 -4.90 13.76 10.47
N ILE A 82 -3.87 13.18 9.84
CA ILE A 82 -3.36 13.64 8.55
C ILE A 82 -4.42 13.56 7.45
N THR A 83 -5.29 12.55 7.48
CA THR A 83 -6.40 12.40 6.51
C THR A 83 -7.43 13.53 6.64
N LYS A 84 -7.57 14.13 7.83
CA LYS A 84 -8.50 15.25 8.09
C LYS A 84 -7.87 16.61 7.82
N LEU A 85 -6.58 16.66 7.54
CA LEU A 85 -5.82 17.89 7.37
C LEU A 85 -6.23 18.59 6.06
N LYS A 86 -6.73 19.82 6.19
CA LYS A 86 -7.20 20.66 5.06
C LYS A 86 -6.26 21.83 4.77
N SER A 87 -5.42 22.18 5.72
CA SER A 87 -4.46 23.27 5.61
C SER A 87 -3.20 22.94 6.39
N LEU A 88 -2.07 23.35 5.83
CA LEU A 88 -0.76 23.22 6.43
C LEU A 88 -0.25 24.62 6.70
N SER A 89 -0.29 25.05 7.97
CA SER A 89 -0.21 26.47 8.34
C SER A 89 -1.30 27.28 7.60
N THR A 90 -0.92 28.28 6.79
CA THR A 90 -1.86 29.11 6.00
C THR A 90 -2.18 28.52 4.63
N ILE A 91 -1.49 27.45 4.21
CA ILE A 91 -1.59 26.91 2.85
C ILE A 91 -2.71 25.87 2.80
N PRO A 92 -3.74 26.00 1.95
CA PRO A 92 -4.75 24.97 1.77
C PRO A 92 -4.17 23.76 1.04
N VAL A 93 -4.49 22.57 1.51
CA VAL A 93 -3.94 21.31 1.00
C VAL A 93 -5.01 20.22 0.92
N THR A 94 -4.78 19.24 0.05
CA THR A 94 -5.51 17.98 0.01
C THR A 94 -4.57 16.85 0.39
N VAL A 95 -5.02 15.97 1.29
CA VAL A 95 -4.26 14.77 1.66
C VAL A 95 -4.90 13.53 1.05
N LYS A 96 -4.08 12.65 0.47
CA LYS A 96 -4.52 11.35 -0.07
C LYS A 96 -3.57 10.24 0.35
N PRO A 97 -4.06 9.04 0.70
CA PRO A 97 -3.18 7.90 0.92
C PRO A 97 -2.47 7.50 -0.38
N HIS A 98 -1.21 7.13 -0.28
CA HIS A 98 -0.41 6.69 -1.43
C HIS A 98 -0.91 5.34 -1.94
N ALA A 99 -1.30 5.26 -3.22
CA ALA A 99 -1.89 4.04 -3.78
C ALA A 99 -0.92 2.84 -3.80
N THR A 100 0.33 3.03 -4.21
CA THR A 100 1.29 1.93 -4.31
C THR A 100 2.06 1.66 -3.03
N LEU A 101 2.60 2.67 -2.32
CA LEU A 101 3.42 2.44 -1.13
C LEU A 101 2.67 1.79 0.04
N ASN A 102 1.35 1.95 0.12
CA ASN A 102 0.51 1.28 1.12
C ASN A 102 0.01 -0.11 0.67
N SER A 103 0.47 -0.61 -0.48
CA SER A 103 0.04 -1.92 -0.97
C SER A 103 1.20 -2.73 -1.52
N SER A 104 1.11 -4.04 -1.40
CA SER A 104 1.99 -4.98 -2.07
C SER A 104 1.20 -5.79 -3.09
N LYS A 105 1.90 -6.28 -4.12
CA LYS A 105 1.33 -7.16 -5.15
C LYS A 105 2.06 -8.49 -5.13
N GLY A 106 1.30 -9.58 -5.09
CA GLY A 106 1.80 -10.96 -5.13
C GLY A 106 1.23 -11.74 -6.31
N VAL A 107 1.83 -12.89 -6.61
CA VAL A 107 1.29 -13.85 -7.59
C VAL A 107 1.18 -15.21 -6.91
N ILE A 108 0.02 -15.86 -7.05
CA ILE A 108 -0.24 -17.22 -6.58
C ILE A 108 -0.51 -18.12 -7.77
N SER A 109 0.19 -19.25 -7.86
CA SER A 109 -0.12 -20.33 -8.79
C SER A 109 -0.84 -21.44 -8.03
N CYS A 110 -2.06 -21.77 -8.45
CA CYS A 110 -2.84 -22.85 -7.84
C CYS A 110 -3.86 -23.42 -8.84
N GLY A 111 -3.70 -24.69 -9.21
CA GLY A 111 -4.61 -25.38 -10.13
C GLY A 111 -6.02 -25.57 -9.57
N GLU A 112 -6.18 -25.63 -8.24
CA GLU A 112 -7.49 -25.81 -7.60
C GLU A 112 -8.38 -24.56 -7.70
N LEU A 113 -7.76 -23.37 -7.84
CA LEU A 113 -8.47 -22.10 -8.00
C LEU A 113 -8.92 -21.83 -9.45
N LEU A 114 -8.68 -22.78 -10.37
CA LEU A 114 -9.02 -22.66 -11.80
C LEU A 114 -10.50 -22.33 -12.04
N ASN A 115 -11.38 -22.98 -11.28
CA ASN A 115 -12.83 -22.87 -11.46
C ASN A 115 -13.45 -21.81 -10.53
N GLU A 116 -12.65 -21.23 -9.64
CA GLU A 116 -13.11 -20.24 -8.69
C GLU A 116 -13.09 -18.84 -9.33
N SER A 117 -14.18 -18.10 -9.10
CA SER A 117 -14.34 -16.70 -9.51
C SER A 117 -13.43 -15.77 -8.72
N GLU A 118 -12.97 -14.67 -9.31
CA GLU A 118 -12.11 -13.69 -8.64
C GLU A 118 -12.76 -13.08 -7.39
N GLU A 119 -14.09 -12.92 -7.39
CA GLU A 119 -14.86 -12.40 -6.27
C GLU A 119 -14.80 -13.34 -5.07
N LYS A 120 -15.04 -14.64 -5.29
CA LYS A 120 -14.97 -15.65 -4.23
C LYS A 120 -13.57 -15.73 -3.63
N ILE A 121 -12.53 -15.73 -4.47
CA ILE A 121 -11.13 -15.71 -4.00
C ILE A 121 -10.86 -14.43 -3.19
N THR A 122 -11.35 -13.27 -3.64
CA THR A 122 -11.19 -12.01 -2.91
C THR A 122 -11.86 -12.06 -1.53
N VAL A 123 -13.07 -12.62 -1.43
CA VAL A 123 -13.81 -12.73 -0.16
C VAL A 123 -13.07 -13.64 0.82
N GLU A 124 -12.65 -14.83 0.38
CA GLU A 124 -11.95 -15.79 1.25
C GLU A 124 -10.58 -15.26 1.70
N LEU A 125 -9.84 -14.60 0.81
CA LEU A 125 -8.53 -14.02 1.10
C LEU A 125 -8.59 -12.62 1.74
N LYS A 126 -9.79 -12.07 1.95
CA LYS A 126 -9.95 -10.77 2.63
C LYS A 126 -9.38 -10.78 4.04
N SER A 127 -9.49 -11.91 4.74
CA SER A 127 -8.90 -12.14 6.06
C SER A 127 -7.37 -12.02 6.06
N GLN A 128 -6.74 -12.27 4.91
CA GLN A 128 -5.30 -12.14 4.69
C GLN A 128 -4.90 -10.73 4.22
N GLY A 129 -5.85 -9.79 4.09
CA GLY A 129 -5.58 -8.41 3.69
C GLY A 129 -5.57 -8.19 2.18
N VAL A 130 -6.00 -9.19 1.39
CA VAL A 130 -6.15 -9.05 -0.07
C VAL A 130 -7.36 -8.16 -0.37
N ILE A 131 -7.12 -7.13 -1.18
CA ILE A 131 -8.14 -6.16 -1.61
C ILE A 131 -8.59 -6.39 -3.05
N HIS A 132 -7.74 -6.98 -3.88
CA HIS A 132 -8.01 -7.16 -5.28
C HIS A 132 -7.30 -8.41 -5.81
N VAL A 133 -8.05 -9.21 -6.55
CA VAL A 133 -7.57 -10.39 -7.27
C VAL A 133 -7.76 -10.14 -8.75
N ARG A 134 -6.79 -10.58 -9.56
CA ARG A 134 -6.89 -10.59 -11.02
C ARG A 134 -6.29 -11.88 -11.58
N ARG A 135 -7.03 -12.60 -12.40
CA ARG A 135 -6.54 -13.78 -13.13
C ARG A 135 -5.54 -13.34 -14.20
N ILE A 136 -4.42 -14.03 -14.24
CA ILE A 136 -3.38 -13.86 -15.25
C ILE A 136 -3.31 -15.13 -16.09
N THR A 137 -3.42 -14.98 -17.40
CA THR A 137 -3.11 -16.04 -18.35
C THR A 137 -1.64 -15.96 -18.73
N ILE A 138 -0.87 -17.01 -18.46
CA ILE A 138 0.50 -17.12 -18.96
C ILE A 138 0.43 -17.65 -20.40
N ARG A 139 1.20 -17.05 -21.31
CA ARG A 139 1.34 -17.60 -22.67
C ARG A 139 2.20 -18.87 -22.58
N PRO A 140 1.76 -20.02 -23.11
CA PRO A 140 2.56 -21.23 -23.11
C PRO A 140 3.88 -20.98 -23.86
N THR A 141 5.00 -21.19 -23.20
CA THR A 141 6.30 -21.33 -23.87
C THR A 141 6.59 -22.83 -24.04
N PRO A 142 7.41 -23.25 -25.03
CA PRO A 142 7.62 -24.66 -25.35
C PRO A 142 8.08 -25.55 -24.17
N GLN A 143 8.62 -24.94 -23.11
CA GLN A 143 9.16 -25.63 -21.93
C GLN A 143 8.14 -25.89 -20.81
N TYR A 144 6.99 -25.21 -20.78
CA TYR A 144 5.99 -25.38 -19.71
C TYR A 144 4.67 -25.90 -20.30
N LYS A 145 4.48 -27.23 -20.22
CA LYS A 145 3.25 -27.94 -20.60
C LYS A 145 2.33 -28.14 -19.38
N ALA A 146 1.82 -27.05 -18.82
CA ALA A 146 0.62 -27.07 -17.99
C ALA A 146 -0.03 -25.70 -18.07
N PRO A 147 -1.37 -25.60 -18.09
CA PRO A 147 -2.04 -24.33 -17.92
C PRO A 147 -1.91 -23.91 -16.45
N ASP A 148 -0.75 -23.37 -16.07
CA ASP A 148 -0.56 -22.76 -14.76
C ASP A 148 -1.35 -21.44 -14.75
N PHE A 149 -2.55 -21.48 -14.17
CA PHE A 149 -3.32 -20.26 -13.95
C PHE A 149 -2.80 -19.56 -12.71
N ASN A 150 -2.28 -18.36 -12.93
CA ASN A 150 -1.76 -17.51 -11.89
C ASN A 150 -2.79 -16.44 -11.53
N PHE A 151 -2.93 -16.14 -10.25
CA PHE A 151 -3.68 -14.98 -9.77
C PHE A 151 -2.70 -13.91 -9.30
N ARG A 152 -2.87 -12.68 -9.75
CA ARG A 152 -2.26 -11.51 -9.14
C ARG A 152 -3.12 -11.06 -7.99
N LEU A 153 -2.55 -10.99 -6.80
CA LEU A 153 -3.20 -10.43 -5.63
C LEU A 153 -2.59 -9.06 -5.34
N GLN A 154 -3.42 -8.13 -4.92
CA GLN A 154 -2.98 -6.88 -4.28
C GLN A 154 -3.51 -6.88 -2.85
N GLN A 155 -2.64 -6.59 -1.90
CA GLN A 155 -2.94 -6.55 -0.47
C GLN A 155 -2.46 -5.23 0.14
N ILE A 156 -3.08 -4.80 1.23
CA ILE A 156 -2.61 -3.66 2.03
C ILE A 156 -1.48 -4.17 2.96
N THR A 157 -0.38 -3.42 3.02
CA THR A 157 0.82 -3.76 3.81
C THR A 157 0.56 -3.61 5.31
#